data_AF-A0A0F4GRT2-F1
#
_entry.id   AF-A0A0F4GRT2-F1
#
_cell.length_a   1.000
_cell.length_b   1.000
_cell.length_c   1.000
_cell.angle_alpha   90.00
_cell.angle_beta   90.00
_cell.angle_gamma   90.00
#
_symmetry.space_group_name_H-M   'P 1'
#
loop_
_entity.id
_entity.type
_entity.pdbx_description
1 polymer ?
#
loop_
_entity_poly.entity_id
_entity_poly.type
_entity_poly.pdbx_seq_one_letter_code
_entity_poly.pdbx_strand_id
1 'polypeptide(L)'
;MATRPYISIQYEGEELGEDHKLGCKCCRFRAGNDLPIPATLTIDETRVAAQRFSYAIFRDWTQLNAIIKRFEGTLQKRWMKKNVKQRRDVLLKAWPDISTTHRPDFANFRESKKQISRARTMRSEAFLWPYINLEDLVQRHLLLLFLNSRGRTLPDIHRAADFDRAHVGFGFDTVCSLGIGNQDFCCASHFLEDNPIEELCMVVQSRCSPSKYATVVAPDKLRLVKKLKFKHIRSATEGLVTLEIQHGIYRFLLACAKLILHDIDPAMFFLAPHQPEPEMPVPRTTEWDNVTTHALEAAYKNPQKLNLERLKMLVEGRRSAAEGHIYSLKEDPSYFINHVREWREHSDRFKRGKDVCFCFGCAKDIAPRAVQDAFTAFLVWDDISNLAPINSERFT
;
A
#
# COMPACT_ATOMS: atom_id res chain seq x y z
N MET A 1 -19.06 15.44 -21.59
CA MET A 1 -18.41 14.12 -21.75
C MET A 1 -19.09 13.15 -20.78
N ALA A 2 -19.91 12.22 -21.28
CA ALA A 2 -20.45 11.16 -20.45
C ALA A 2 -19.29 10.32 -19.91
N THR A 3 -19.12 10.29 -18.58
CA THR A 3 -18.16 9.44 -17.90
C THR A 3 -18.48 7.99 -18.28
N ARG A 4 -17.56 7.31 -18.98
CA ARG A 4 -17.71 5.87 -19.23
C ARG A 4 -17.92 5.18 -17.88
N PRO A 5 -18.92 4.29 -17.74
CA PRO A 5 -19.14 3.60 -16.48
C PRO A 5 -17.86 2.85 -16.11
N TYR A 6 -17.45 3.01 -14.85
CA TYR A 6 -16.43 2.17 -14.26
C TYR A 6 -16.94 0.73 -14.33
N ILE A 7 -16.09 -0.18 -14.81
CA ILE A 7 -16.45 -1.59 -14.92
C ILE A 7 -15.65 -2.34 -13.86
N SER A 8 -16.38 -2.84 -12.86
CA SER A 8 -15.84 -3.65 -11.78
C SER A 8 -15.72 -5.11 -12.21
N ILE A 9 -14.88 -5.90 -11.53
CA ILE A 9 -15.07 -7.35 -11.51
C ILE A 9 -16.34 -7.64 -10.71
N GLN A 10 -17.05 -8.71 -11.03
CA GLN A 10 -18.11 -9.16 -10.14
C GLN A 10 -17.48 -9.60 -8.81
N TYR A 11 -18.14 -9.26 -7.71
CA TYR A 11 -17.75 -9.67 -6.37
C TYR A 11 -18.83 -10.59 -5.81
N GLU A 12 -18.41 -11.72 -5.26
CA GLU A 12 -19.29 -12.61 -4.52
C GLU A 12 -19.37 -12.15 -3.07
N GLY A 13 -20.57 -12.20 -2.50
CA GLY A 13 -20.80 -11.95 -1.09
C GLY A 13 -21.50 -13.14 -0.48
N GLU A 14 -20.96 -13.67 0.60
CA GLU A 14 -21.62 -14.76 1.32
C GLU A 14 -22.72 -14.17 2.23
N GLU A 15 -23.98 -14.57 2.02
CA GLU A 15 -25.05 -14.27 2.97
C GLU A 15 -24.89 -15.18 4.19
N LEU A 16 -24.21 -14.65 5.21
CA LEU A 16 -24.13 -15.30 6.52
C LEU A 16 -25.51 -15.24 7.19
N GLY A 17 -26.18 -16.38 7.28
CA GLY A 17 -27.42 -16.55 8.04
C GLY A 17 -27.24 -16.31 9.55
N GLU A 18 -28.35 -16.36 10.30
CA GLU A 18 -28.36 -16.09 11.75
C GLU A 18 -27.46 -17.04 12.56
N ASP A 19 -27.23 -18.26 12.07
CA ASP A 19 -26.36 -19.30 12.66
C ASP A 19 -25.02 -19.44 11.92
N HIS A 20 -24.25 -18.35 11.80
CA HIS A 20 -22.91 -18.45 11.20
C HIS A 20 -21.86 -19.02 12.19
N LYS A 21 -21.13 -20.08 11.81
CA LYS A 21 -20.01 -20.63 12.61
C LYS A 21 -18.72 -19.78 12.58
N LEU A 22 -18.74 -18.64 11.89
CA LEU A 22 -17.53 -17.85 11.61
C LEU A 22 -17.07 -16.93 12.75
N GLY A 23 -17.71 -17.01 13.92
CA GLY A 23 -17.30 -16.29 15.12
C GLY A 23 -17.54 -14.77 15.08
N CYS A 24 -16.81 -14.03 15.91
CA CYS A 24 -16.97 -12.57 16.03
C CYS A 24 -16.46 -11.83 14.77
N LYS A 25 -16.82 -10.56 14.65
CA LYS A 25 -16.37 -9.64 13.59
C LYS A 25 -14.86 -9.69 13.29
N CYS A 26 -14.01 -9.78 14.32
CA CYS A 26 -12.57 -9.86 14.11
C CYS A 26 -12.13 -11.19 13.50
N CYS A 27 -12.76 -12.30 13.89
CA CYS A 27 -12.49 -13.63 13.31
C CYS A 27 -12.92 -13.71 11.85
N ARG A 28 -14.11 -13.19 11.51
CA ARG A 28 -14.59 -13.13 10.12
C ARG A 28 -13.70 -12.30 9.22
N PHE A 29 -13.29 -11.14 9.71
CA PHE A 29 -12.36 -10.27 8.99
C PHE A 29 -10.99 -10.91 8.81
N ARG A 30 -10.47 -11.57 9.85
CA ARG A 30 -9.22 -12.33 9.77
C ARG A 30 -9.30 -13.48 8.78
N ALA A 31 -10.46 -14.13 8.65
CA ALA A 31 -10.70 -15.20 7.70
C ALA A 31 -11.00 -14.71 6.26
N GLY A 32 -11.14 -13.40 6.05
CA GLY A 32 -11.41 -12.82 4.73
C GLY A 32 -12.87 -12.94 4.26
N ASN A 33 -13.75 -13.59 5.02
CA ASN A 33 -15.17 -13.80 4.69
C ASN A 33 -15.96 -12.50 4.52
N ASP A 34 -15.45 -11.44 5.13
CA ASP A 34 -16.02 -10.11 5.05
C ASP A 34 -15.44 -9.34 3.82
N LEU A 35 -14.30 -9.68 3.27
CA LEU A 35 -13.67 -8.87 2.20
C LEU A 35 -14.42 -9.00 0.85
N PRO A 36 -14.33 -8.00 -0.05
CA PRO A 36 -14.87 -8.16 -1.40
C PRO A 36 -14.03 -9.20 -2.14
N ILE A 37 -14.59 -10.41 -2.33
CA ILE A 37 -13.94 -11.53 -3.00
C ILE A 37 -14.33 -11.50 -4.48
N PRO A 38 -13.37 -11.43 -5.43
CA PRO A 38 -13.69 -11.51 -6.85
C PRO A 38 -14.43 -12.80 -7.14
N ALA A 39 -15.47 -12.72 -7.98
CA ALA A 39 -16.23 -13.88 -8.42
C ALA A 39 -15.31 -14.90 -9.08
N THR A 40 -15.66 -16.17 -8.94
CA THR A 40 -14.88 -17.24 -9.58
C THR A 40 -15.11 -17.19 -11.09
N LEU A 41 -14.10 -16.80 -11.85
CA LEU A 41 -14.16 -16.67 -13.30
C LEU A 41 -13.56 -17.88 -14.01
N THR A 42 -14.12 -18.25 -15.15
CA THR A 42 -13.47 -19.20 -16.07
C THR A 42 -12.16 -18.62 -16.63
N ILE A 43 -11.32 -19.47 -17.23
CA ILE A 43 -10.06 -19.05 -17.84
C ILE A 43 -10.28 -17.98 -18.92
N ASP A 44 -11.31 -18.15 -19.75
CA ASP A 44 -11.58 -17.23 -20.86
C ASP A 44 -12.21 -15.92 -20.38
N GLU A 45 -13.11 -15.96 -19.39
CA GLU A 45 -13.60 -14.74 -18.72
C GLU A 45 -12.47 -13.97 -18.05
N THR A 46 -11.56 -14.65 -17.38
CA THR A 46 -10.36 -14.05 -16.78
C THR A 46 -9.49 -13.37 -17.84
N ARG A 47 -9.26 -14.02 -19.00
CA ARG A 47 -8.51 -13.44 -20.12
C ARG A 47 -9.19 -12.18 -20.67
N VAL A 48 -10.49 -12.23 -20.88
CA VAL A 48 -11.28 -11.10 -21.38
C VAL A 48 -11.23 -9.93 -20.39
N ALA A 49 -11.41 -10.19 -19.09
CA ALA A 49 -11.32 -9.18 -18.06
C ALA A 49 -9.92 -8.55 -17.98
N ALA A 50 -8.86 -9.37 -17.97
CA ALA A 50 -7.47 -8.90 -17.92
C ALA A 50 -7.11 -8.04 -19.13
N GLN A 51 -7.51 -8.45 -20.34
CA GLN A 51 -7.32 -7.64 -21.54
C GLN A 51 -8.09 -6.32 -21.45
N ARG A 52 -9.38 -6.36 -21.11
CA ARG A 52 -10.23 -5.17 -20.98
C ARG A 52 -9.62 -4.14 -20.03
N PHE A 53 -9.18 -4.55 -18.84
CA PHE A 53 -8.52 -3.65 -17.90
C PHE A 53 -7.19 -3.14 -18.46
N SER A 54 -6.34 -4.00 -19.02
CA SER A 54 -5.06 -3.59 -19.59
C SER A 54 -5.23 -2.50 -20.66
N TYR A 55 -6.17 -2.66 -21.59
CA TYR A 55 -6.49 -1.63 -22.59
C TYR A 55 -6.99 -0.33 -21.96
N ALA A 56 -7.86 -0.41 -20.95
CA ALA A 56 -8.39 0.77 -20.28
C ALA A 56 -7.31 1.53 -19.49
N ILE A 57 -6.48 0.83 -18.73
CA ILE A 57 -5.35 1.37 -17.96
C ILE A 57 -4.42 2.15 -18.90
N PHE A 58 -3.94 1.52 -19.98
CA PHE A 58 -3.00 2.18 -20.87
C PHE A 58 -3.63 3.33 -21.65
N ARG A 59 -4.90 3.22 -22.04
CA ARG A 59 -5.63 4.34 -22.67
C ARG A 59 -5.67 5.56 -21.74
N ASP A 60 -5.99 5.35 -20.47
CA ASP A 60 -6.15 6.43 -19.50
C ASP A 60 -4.77 6.96 -19.04
N TRP A 61 -3.80 6.07 -18.85
CA TRP A 61 -2.41 6.42 -18.58
C TRP A 61 -1.79 7.23 -19.72
N THR A 62 -1.97 6.84 -20.99
CA THR A 62 -1.41 7.59 -22.13
C THR A 62 -1.95 9.01 -22.18
N GLN A 63 -3.25 9.20 -21.93
CA GLN A 63 -3.84 10.54 -21.82
C GLN A 63 -3.28 11.31 -20.62
N LEU A 64 -3.20 10.67 -19.45
CA LEU A 64 -2.68 11.32 -18.25
C LEU A 64 -1.20 11.71 -18.41
N ASN A 65 -0.36 10.81 -18.93
CA ASN A 65 1.04 11.07 -19.24
C ASN A 65 1.19 12.24 -20.21
N ALA A 66 0.34 12.29 -21.24
CA ALA A 66 0.35 13.36 -22.23
C ALA A 66 0.01 14.73 -21.60
N ILE A 67 -1.00 14.75 -20.70
CA ILE A 67 -1.36 15.94 -19.91
C ILE A 67 -0.20 16.36 -19.01
N ILE A 68 0.37 15.44 -18.23
CA ILE A 68 1.43 15.76 -17.26
C ILE A 68 2.68 16.30 -17.96
N LYS A 69 3.13 15.70 -19.06
CA LYS A 69 4.29 16.19 -19.83
C LYS A 69 4.14 17.61 -20.39
N ARG A 70 2.93 18.15 -20.49
CA ARG A 70 2.66 19.46 -21.14
C ARG A 70 2.08 20.50 -20.21
N PHE A 71 1.29 20.07 -19.22
CA PHE A 71 0.46 20.95 -18.42
C PHE A 71 0.59 20.74 -16.91
N GLU A 72 1.57 19.95 -16.44
CA GLU A 72 1.76 19.72 -15.01
C GLU A 72 1.91 21.04 -14.22
N GLY A 73 2.74 21.97 -14.70
CA GLY A 73 2.92 23.26 -14.02
C GLY A 73 1.63 24.10 -13.96
N THR A 74 0.82 24.05 -15.02
CA THR A 74 -0.50 24.71 -15.07
C THR A 74 -1.49 24.04 -14.12
N LEU A 75 -1.48 22.71 -14.07
CA LEU A 75 -2.31 21.90 -13.18
C LEU A 75 -1.99 22.22 -11.72
N GLN A 76 -0.71 22.20 -11.34
CA GLN A 76 -0.24 22.54 -10.00
C GLN A 76 -0.68 23.97 -9.61
N LYS A 77 -0.41 24.98 -10.44
CA LYS A 77 -0.79 26.38 -10.17
C LYS A 77 -2.30 26.52 -9.94
N ARG A 78 -3.12 25.89 -10.79
CA ARG A 78 -4.59 25.97 -10.69
C ARG A 78 -5.13 25.25 -9.47
N TRP A 79 -4.61 24.06 -9.16
CA TRP A 79 -5.02 23.31 -7.98
C TRP A 79 -4.65 24.04 -6.67
N MET A 80 -3.46 24.63 -6.63
CA MET A 80 -2.99 25.41 -5.49
C MET A 80 -3.82 26.68 -5.26
N LYS A 81 -4.35 27.30 -6.33
CA LYS A 81 -5.24 28.46 -6.25
C LYS A 81 -6.67 28.12 -5.76
N LYS A 82 -7.14 26.87 -5.95
CA LYS A 82 -8.48 26.46 -5.50
C LYS A 82 -8.59 26.46 -3.98
N ASN A 83 -9.72 26.92 -3.45
CA ASN A 83 -10.05 26.75 -2.04
C ASN A 83 -10.58 25.33 -1.74
N VAL A 84 -10.76 25.01 -0.46
CA VAL A 84 -11.22 23.68 -0.01
C VAL A 84 -12.54 23.25 -0.67
N LYS A 85 -13.54 24.15 -0.75
CA LYS A 85 -14.84 23.86 -1.38
C LYS A 85 -14.67 23.53 -2.87
N GLN A 86 -13.91 24.35 -3.60
CA GLN A 86 -13.64 24.13 -5.02
C GLN A 86 -12.88 22.83 -5.30
N ARG A 87 -11.98 22.41 -4.40
CA ARG A 87 -11.29 21.12 -4.50
C ARG A 87 -12.25 19.96 -4.30
N ARG A 88 -13.10 20.03 -3.26
CA ARG A 88 -14.17 19.04 -3.04
C ARG A 88 -15.07 18.91 -4.27
N ASP A 89 -15.49 20.01 -4.86
CA ASP A 89 -16.34 20.00 -6.05
C ASP A 89 -15.67 19.31 -7.25
N VAL A 90 -14.36 19.48 -7.44
CA VAL A 90 -13.60 18.78 -8.49
C VAL A 90 -13.55 17.28 -8.19
N LEU A 91 -13.24 16.89 -6.95
CA LEU A 91 -13.14 15.48 -6.55
C LEU A 91 -14.49 14.76 -6.68
N LEU A 92 -15.58 15.39 -6.24
CA LEU A 92 -16.95 14.87 -6.36
C LEU A 92 -17.40 14.78 -7.82
N LYS A 93 -17.01 15.73 -8.68
CA LYS A 93 -17.30 15.61 -10.12
C LYS A 93 -16.52 14.47 -10.78
N ALA A 94 -15.29 14.21 -10.33
CA ALA A 94 -14.48 13.10 -10.84
C ALA A 94 -14.98 11.74 -10.33
N TRP A 95 -15.46 11.71 -9.09
CA TRP A 95 -15.94 10.52 -8.40
C TRP A 95 -17.10 10.89 -7.47
N PRO A 96 -18.36 10.80 -7.94
CA PRO A 96 -19.54 11.25 -7.17
C PRO A 96 -19.68 10.56 -5.80
N ASP A 97 -19.44 9.25 -5.75
CA ASP A 97 -19.55 8.40 -4.58
C ASP A 97 -18.23 8.24 -3.81
N ILE A 98 -17.39 9.27 -3.79
CA ILE A 98 -16.06 9.20 -3.17
C ILE A 98 -16.18 9.12 -1.64
N SER A 99 -15.36 8.26 -1.04
CA SER A 99 -15.28 8.12 0.41
C SER A 99 -14.95 9.45 1.09
N THR A 100 -15.61 9.75 2.21
CA THR A 100 -15.47 11.04 2.89
C THR A 100 -14.27 11.11 3.84
N THR A 101 -13.84 9.97 4.38
CA THR A 101 -12.82 9.88 5.45
C THR A 101 -11.54 9.18 5.00
N HIS A 102 -10.44 9.49 5.68
CA HIS A 102 -9.18 8.74 5.61
C HIS A 102 -9.40 7.28 6.01
N ARG A 103 -8.82 6.35 5.26
CA ARG A 103 -8.97 4.89 5.46
C ARG A 103 -10.43 4.46 5.63
N PRO A 104 -11.26 4.65 4.59
CA PRO A 104 -12.67 4.29 4.63
C PRO A 104 -12.89 2.79 4.81
N ASP A 105 -11.91 1.96 4.44
CA ASP A 105 -11.86 0.53 4.75
C ASP A 105 -11.89 0.25 6.26
N PHE A 106 -11.15 1.02 7.06
CA PHE A 106 -11.18 0.90 8.53
C PHE A 106 -12.44 1.52 9.13
N ALA A 107 -12.94 2.63 8.59
CA ALA A 107 -14.21 3.22 9.00
C ALA A 107 -15.36 2.23 8.80
N ASN A 108 -15.45 1.69 7.58
CA ASN A 108 -16.35 0.59 7.24
C ASN A 108 -16.16 -0.56 8.21
N PHE A 109 -14.93 -1.06 8.37
CA PHE A 109 -14.65 -2.14 9.31
C PHE A 109 -15.21 -1.81 10.69
N ARG A 110 -15.01 -0.62 11.26
CA ARG A 110 -15.54 -0.24 12.59
C ARG A 110 -17.06 -0.22 12.65
N GLU A 111 -17.73 0.25 11.60
CA GLU A 111 -19.19 0.38 11.53
C GLU A 111 -19.92 -0.95 11.27
N SER A 112 -19.21 -2.00 10.81
CA SER A 112 -19.84 -3.29 10.53
C SER A 112 -20.51 -3.89 11.78
N LYS A 113 -21.78 -4.29 11.65
CA LYS A 113 -22.55 -4.91 12.74
C LYS A 113 -22.17 -6.38 12.90
N LYS A 114 -22.27 -6.90 14.13
CA LYS A 114 -21.86 -8.27 14.47
C LYS A 114 -22.62 -9.36 13.70
N GLN A 115 -23.86 -9.11 13.28
CA GLN A 115 -24.81 -10.12 12.78
C GLN A 115 -25.41 -9.83 11.39
N ILE A 116 -24.78 -9.00 10.55
CA ILE A 116 -25.29 -8.71 9.19
C ILE A 116 -24.20 -9.03 8.16
N SER A 117 -24.54 -9.81 7.12
CA SER A 117 -23.66 -10.07 5.97
C SER A 117 -23.21 -8.77 5.28
N ARG A 118 -21.94 -8.73 4.85
CA ARG A 118 -21.34 -7.57 4.18
C ARG A 118 -21.91 -7.27 2.80
N ALA A 119 -22.51 -8.24 2.12
CA ALA A 119 -23.18 -8.03 0.81
C ALA A 119 -24.24 -6.90 0.86
N ARG A 120 -24.80 -6.62 2.05
CA ARG A 120 -25.79 -5.55 2.27
C ARG A 120 -25.26 -4.27 2.91
N THR A 121 -23.99 -4.21 3.34
CA THR A 121 -23.52 -3.14 4.24
C THR A 121 -22.25 -2.41 3.82
N MET A 122 -21.51 -2.88 2.81
CA MET A 122 -20.24 -2.23 2.45
C MET A 122 -20.01 -2.02 0.95
N ARG A 123 -19.49 -0.82 0.64
CA ARG A 123 -19.01 -0.41 -0.67
C ARG A 123 -17.64 -1.05 -0.94
N SER A 124 -17.52 -1.89 -1.96
CA SER A 124 -16.26 -2.54 -2.34
C SER A 124 -15.17 -1.50 -2.67
N GLU A 125 -15.58 -0.33 -3.14
CA GLU A 125 -14.72 0.79 -3.51
C GLU A 125 -13.85 1.28 -2.33
N ALA A 126 -14.38 1.22 -1.10
CA ALA A 126 -13.62 1.63 0.09
C ALA A 126 -12.43 0.72 0.37
N PHE A 127 -12.52 -0.57 0.02
CA PHE A 127 -11.44 -1.54 0.16
C PHE A 127 -10.47 -1.50 -1.03
N LEU A 128 -10.97 -1.25 -2.24
CA LEU A 128 -10.13 -1.18 -3.43
C LEU A 128 -9.32 0.12 -3.52
N TRP A 129 -9.88 1.25 -3.08
CA TRP A 129 -9.19 2.55 -3.10
C TRP A 129 -9.31 3.31 -1.77
N PRO A 130 -8.71 2.80 -0.69
CA PRO A 130 -8.76 3.47 0.62
C PRO A 130 -8.11 4.86 0.61
N TYR A 131 -7.22 5.13 -0.34
CA TYR A 131 -6.54 6.42 -0.56
C TYR A 131 -7.25 7.33 -1.59
N ILE A 132 -8.38 6.92 -2.18
CA ILE A 132 -9.26 7.84 -2.94
C ILE A 132 -10.36 8.29 -2.00
N ASN A 133 -10.08 9.34 -1.23
CA ASN A 133 -11.01 9.92 -0.26
C ASN A 133 -10.93 11.45 -0.22
N LEU A 134 -11.99 12.09 0.27
CA LEU A 134 -12.07 13.55 0.36
C LEU A 134 -11.16 14.15 1.44
N GLU A 135 -11.04 13.50 2.59
CA GLU A 135 -10.23 14.00 3.71
C GLU A 135 -8.78 14.28 3.30
N ASP A 136 -8.17 13.32 2.60
CA ASP A 136 -6.80 13.39 2.12
C ASP A 136 -6.70 14.25 0.86
N LEU A 137 -7.47 13.94 -0.19
CA LEU A 137 -7.24 14.55 -1.51
C LEU A 137 -7.66 16.01 -1.59
N VAL A 138 -8.42 16.54 -0.62
CA VAL A 138 -8.70 17.98 -0.49
C VAL A 138 -7.47 18.76 -0.02
N GLN A 139 -6.51 18.09 0.62
CA GLN A 139 -5.23 18.69 0.99
C GLN A 139 -4.48 19.17 -0.26
N ARG A 140 -3.65 20.20 -0.08
CA ARG A 140 -3.05 20.95 -1.19
C ARG A 140 -2.16 20.09 -2.09
N HIS A 141 -1.37 19.20 -1.50
CA HIS A 141 -0.24 18.54 -2.16
C HIS A 141 -0.52 17.09 -2.58
N LEU A 142 -1.38 16.35 -1.85
CA LEU A 142 -1.56 14.90 -2.06
C LEU A 142 -2.09 14.53 -3.45
N LEU A 143 -3.11 15.23 -3.98
CA LEU A 143 -3.58 14.98 -5.35
C LEU A 143 -2.48 15.26 -6.39
N LEU A 144 -1.64 16.27 -6.16
CA LEU A 144 -0.54 16.61 -7.07
C LEU A 144 0.56 15.55 -7.05
N LEU A 145 0.92 15.05 -5.86
CA LEU A 145 1.83 13.91 -5.72
C LEU A 145 1.29 12.70 -6.47
N PHE A 146 0.00 12.43 -6.32
CA PHE A 146 -0.64 11.29 -6.97
C PHE A 146 -0.61 11.41 -8.49
N LEU A 147 -0.93 12.59 -9.02
CA LEU A 147 -0.87 12.88 -10.46
C LEU A 147 0.54 12.81 -11.03
N ASN A 148 1.53 13.39 -10.35
CA ASN A 148 2.94 13.33 -10.75
C ASN A 148 3.42 11.87 -10.80
N SER A 149 3.25 11.16 -9.69
CA SER A 149 3.61 9.75 -9.52
C SER A 149 3.04 8.89 -10.65
N ARG A 150 1.72 8.92 -10.85
CA ARG A 150 1.02 8.06 -11.82
C ARG A 150 1.16 8.51 -13.27
N GLY A 151 1.32 9.80 -13.51
CA GLY A 151 1.44 10.36 -14.84
C GLY A 151 2.84 10.22 -15.44
N ARG A 152 3.89 10.20 -14.62
CA ARG A 152 5.29 10.14 -15.11
C ARG A 152 5.85 8.73 -15.21
N THR A 153 5.33 7.81 -14.42
CA THR A 153 5.81 6.42 -14.38
C THR A 153 4.81 5.47 -15.04
N LEU A 154 5.30 4.33 -15.54
CA LEU A 154 4.45 3.31 -16.14
C LEU A 154 3.60 2.58 -15.08
N PRO A 155 2.43 2.04 -15.46
CA PRO A 155 1.55 1.33 -14.52
C PRO A 155 2.19 0.14 -13.79
N ASP A 156 3.14 -0.57 -14.41
CA ASP A 156 3.81 -1.74 -13.81
C ASP A 156 4.59 -1.40 -12.54
N ILE A 157 5.12 -0.18 -12.42
CA ILE A 157 5.89 0.27 -11.26
C ILE A 157 5.02 0.25 -10.00
N HIS A 158 3.72 0.51 -10.13
CA HIS A 158 2.81 0.62 -8.98
C HIS A 158 2.13 -0.69 -8.61
N ARG A 159 2.27 -1.75 -9.41
CA ARG A 159 1.50 -3.00 -9.28
C ARG A 159 1.47 -3.55 -7.86
N ALA A 160 2.65 -3.76 -7.26
CA ALA A 160 2.74 -4.31 -5.90
C ALA A 160 2.13 -3.35 -4.88
N ALA A 161 2.51 -2.07 -4.96
CA ALA A 161 2.00 -1.05 -4.04
C ALA A 161 0.48 -0.86 -4.14
N ASP A 162 -0.12 -1.02 -5.31
CA ASP A 162 -1.56 -0.92 -5.52
C ASP A 162 -2.32 -2.02 -4.77
N PHE A 163 -1.84 -3.26 -4.89
CA PHE A 163 -2.40 -4.40 -4.17
C PHE A 163 -2.17 -4.28 -2.66
N ASP A 164 -0.93 -4.00 -2.25
CA ASP A 164 -0.54 -3.89 -0.83
C ASP A 164 -1.26 -2.75 -0.10
N ARG A 165 -1.66 -1.68 -0.80
CA ARG A 165 -2.39 -0.54 -0.19
C ARG A 165 -3.89 -0.78 -0.11
N ALA A 166 -4.44 -1.64 -0.97
CA ALA A 166 -5.82 -2.12 -0.86
C ALA A 166 -5.96 -3.26 0.15
N HIS A 167 -4.84 -3.88 0.54
CA HIS A 167 -4.79 -4.94 1.53
C HIS A 167 -5.25 -4.43 2.91
N VAL A 168 -6.30 -5.06 3.44
CA VAL A 168 -6.76 -4.84 4.81
C VAL A 168 -6.68 -6.14 5.61
N GLY A 169 -5.53 -6.36 6.23
CA GLY A 169 -5.28 -7.46 7.17
C GLY A 169 -5.25 -8.87 6.55
N PHE A 170 -4.83 -9.85 7.36
CA PHE A 170 -4.52 -11.23 6.96
C PHE A 170 -5.59 -11.98 6.15
N GLY A 171 -6.87 -11.61 6.29
CA GLY A 171 -7.94 -12.22 5.48
C GLY A 171 -7.79 -11.93 3.99
N PHE A 172 -7.21 -10.78 3.63
CA PHE A 172 -7.01 -10.40 2.23
C PHE A 172 -5.93 -11.26 1.58
N ASP A 173 -4.83 -11.52 2.30
CA ASP A 173 -3.81 -12.46 1.83
C ASP A 173 -4.35 -13.87 1.66
N THR A 174 -5.21 -14.31 2.59
CA THR A 174 -5.76 -15.68 2.58
C THR A 174 -6.67 -15.93 1.36
N VAL A 175 -7.39 -14.90 0.92
CA VAL A 175 -8.43 -15.04 -0.12
C VAL A 175 -7.96 -14.53 -1.49
N CYS A 176 -7.07 -13.55 -1.52
CA CYS A 176 -6.67 -12.89 -2.76
C CYS A 176 -5.23 -13.20 -3.18
N SER A 177 -4.36 -13.67 -2.28
CA SER A 177 -2.93 -13.92 -2.57
C SER A 177 -2.60 -15.41 -2.58
N LEU A 178 -1.66 -15.81 -3.43
CA LEU A 178 -1.12 -17.18 -3.41
C LEU A 178 -0.13 -17.40 -2.25
N GLY A 179 0.16 -16.38 -1.43
CA GLY A 179 1.23 -16.45 -0.44
C GLY A 179 2.64 -16.58 -1.04
N ILE A 180 2.75 -16.49 -2.38
CA ILE A 180 4.01 -16.44 -3.13
C ILE A 180 4.59 -15.04 -2.90
N GLY A 181 5.34 -14.90 -1.81
CA GLY A 181 6.03 -13.65 -1.48
C GLY A 181 7.05 -13.23 -2.54
N ASN A 182 7.91 -12.27 -2.20
CA ASN A 182 9.04 -11.88 -3.06
C ASN A 182 10.19 -12.91 -2.97
N GLN A 183 9.91 -14.17 -3.33
CA GLN A 183 10.90 -15.23 -3.35
C GLN A 183 11.55 -15.32 -4.73
N ASP A 184 12.88 -15.42 -4.73
CA ASP A 184 13.67 -15.67 -5.94
C ASP A 184 13.93 -17.17 -6.08
N PHE A 185 13.49 -17.75 -7.19
CA PHE A 185 13.63 -19.18 -7.45
C PHE A 185 14.70 -19.44 -8.50
N CYS A 186 15.53 -20.48 -8.28
CA CYS A 186 16.63 -20.76 -9.18
C CYS A 186 16.20 -21.44 -10.51
N CYS A 187 15.04 -22.09 -10.57
CA CYS A 187 14.45 -22.66 -11.79
C CYS A 187 12.93 -22.89 -11.65
N ALA A 188 12.29 -23.31 -12.75
CA ALA A 188 10.85 -23.59 -12.79
C ALA A 188 10.43 -24.79 -11.92
N SER A 189 11.29 -25.81 -11.82
CA SER A 189 11.01 -27.00 -11.02
C SER A 189 10.98 -26.66 -9.54
N HIS A 190 12.01 -25.99 -8.99
CA HIS A 190 11.99 -25.55 -7.59
C HIS A 190 10.86 -24.56 -7.29
N PHE A 191 10.50 -23.68 -8.25
CA PHE A 191 9.31 -22.83 -8.08
C PHE A 191 8.03 -23.64 -7.92
N LEU A 192 7.83 -24.67 -8.74
CA LEU A 192 6.62 -25.52 -8.73
C LEU A 192 6.64 -26.56 -7.59
N GLU A 193 7.82 -26.99 -7.15
CA GLU A 193 8.00 -27.87 -5.98
C GLU A 193 7.66 -27.11 -4.69
N ASP A 194 8.19 -25.89 -4.55
CA ASP A 194 7.93 -25.02 -3.39
C ASP A 194 6.52 -24.41 -3.44
N ASN A 195 5.92 -24.33 -4.64
CA ASN A 195 4.59 -23.77 -4.88
C ASN A 195 3.83 -24.66 -5.87
N PRO A 196 3.17 -25.74 -5.39
CA PRO A 196 2.30 -26.56 -6.23
C PRO A 196 1.05 -25.75 -6.62
N ILE A 197 1.20 -24.93 -7.66
CA ILE A 197 0.15 -24.03 -8.11
C ILE A 197 -0.82 -24.82 -8.96
N GLU A 198 -1.96 -25.15 -8.37
CA GLU A 198 -3.10 -25.77 -9.05
C GLU A 198 -4.06 -24.71 -9.64
N GLU A 199 -3.87 -23.45 -9.27
CA GLU A 199 -4.75 -22.34 -9.62
C GLU A 199 -4.29 -21.53 -10.85
N LEU A 200 -5.25 -20.90 -11.52
CA LEU A 200 -4.99 -20.03 -12.66
C LEU A 200 -4.08 -18.86 -12.25
N CYS A 201 -3.02 -18.62 -13.03
CA CYS A 201 -2.05 -17.57 -12.77
C CYS A 201 -2.19 -16.39 -13.73
N MET A 202 -1.63 -15.25 -13.32
CA MET A 202 -1.43 -14.09 -14.16
C MET A 202 0.00 -13.58 -14.06
N VAL A 203 0.60 -13.29 -15.23
CA VAL A 203 1.90 -12.63 -15.32
C VAL A 203 1.66 -11.18 -15.74
N VAL A 204 1.82 -10.26 -14.79
CA VAL A 204 1.74 -8.81 -15.05
C VAL A 204 3.15 -8.28 -15.32
N GLN A 205 3.46 -7.94 -16.56
CA GLN A 205 4.81 -7.65 -17.03
C GLN A 205 5.09 -6.14 -17.12
N SER A 206 6.36 -5.79 -16.95
CA SER A 206 6.91 -4.46 -17.30
C SER A 206 6.99 -4.31 -18.82
N ARG A 207 5.84 -4.05 -19.47
CA ARG A 207 5.77 -3.81 -20.91
C ARG A 207 4.84 -2.65 -21.23
N CYS A 208 5.25 -1.82 -22.20
CA CYS A 208 4.49 -0.68 -22.70
C CYS A 208 3.32 -1.06 -23.64
N SER A 209 2.89 -2.33 -23.68
CA SER A 209 1.82 -2.77 -24.58
C SER A 209 0.63 -3.32 -23.80
N PRO A 210 -0.59 -2.78 -24.01
CA PRO A 210 -1.79 -3.26 -23.33
C PRO A 210 -2.02 -4.77 -23.54
N SER A 211 -1.74 -5.27 -24.76
CA SER A 211 -1.97 -6.68 -25.13
C SER A 211 -1.14 -7.70 -24.35
N LYS A 212 0.01 -7.27 -23.79
CA LYS A 212 0.96 -8.14 -23.09
C LYS A 212 1.16 -7.74 -21.63
N TYR A 213 0.41 -6.74 -21.17
CA TYR A 213 0.55 -6.21 -19.82
C TYR A 213 0.18 -7.26 -18.79
N ALA A 214 -1.01 -7.84 -18.90
CA ALA A 214 -1.49 -8.94 -18.09
C ALA A 214 -1.74 -10.17 -18.94
N THR A 215 -0.93 -11.21 -18.75
CA THR A 215 -1.07 -12.48 -19.48
C THR A 215 -1.55 -13.57 -18.52
N VAL A 216 -2.73 -14.13 -18.78
CA VAL A 216 -3.26 -15.27 -18.03
C VAL A 216 -2.55 -16.54 -18.46
N VAL A 217 -2.06 -17.32 -17.50
CA VAL A 217 -1.30 -18.56 -17.71
C VAL A 217 -1.99 -19.69 -16.96
N ALA A 218 -2.34 -20.74 -17.69
CA ALA A 218 -2.90 -21.95 -17.10
C ALA A 218 -1.82 -22.74 -16.31
N PRO A 219 -2.20 -23.46 -15.23
CA PRO A 219 -1.25 -24.17 -14.37
C PRO A 219 -0.29 -25.09 -15.13
N ASP A 220 -0.82 -25.88 -16.08
CA ASP A 220 -0.09 -26.81 -16.93
C ASP A 220 0.98 -26.15 -17.82
N LYS A 221 0.83 -24.85 -18.07
CA LYS A 221 1.72 -24.02 -18.90
C LYS A 221 2.67 -23.16 -18.08
N LEU A 222 2.61 -23.21 -16.75
CA LEU A 222 3.46 -22.39 -15.87
C LEU A 222 4.95 -22.72 -16.04
N ARG A 223 5.28 -24.00 -16.30
CA ARG A 223 6.62 -24.48 -16.66
C ARG A 223 7.23 -23.81 -17.91
N LEU A 224 6.40 -23.22 -18.77
CA LEU A 224 6.84 -22.53 -19.99
C LEU A 224 7.14 -21.04 -19.75
N VAL A 225 6.84 -20.52 -18.56
CA VAL A 225 7.15 -19.14 -18.19
C VAL A 225 8.66 -19.01 -17.97
N LYS A 226 9.27 -18.01 -18.63
CA LYS A 226 10.70 -17.74 -18.48
C LYS A 226 11.01 -17.37 -17.02
N LYS A 227 12.11 -17.91 -16.46
CA LYS A 227 12.59 -17.64 -15.09
C LYS A 227 12.55 -16.16 -14.68
N LEU A 228 13.01 -15.27 -15.56
CA LEU A 228 13.01 -13.81 -15.34
C LEU A 228 11.62 -13.21 -15.04
N LYS A 229 10.54 -13.95 -15.35
CA LYS A 229 9.16 -13.54 -15.13
C LYS A 229 8.53 -14.12 -13.86
N PHE A 230 9.21 -14.98 -13.12
CA PHE A 230 8.64 -15.63 -11.93
C PHE A 230 8.28 -14.62 -10.84
N LYS A 231 9.13 -13.62 -10.60
CA LYS A 231 8.82 -12.48 -9.73
C LYS A 231 7.57 -11.67 -10.13
N HIS A 232 7.05 -11.90 -11.34
CA HIS A 232 5.87 -11.24 -11.87
C HIS A 232 4.61 -12.13 -11.90
N ILE A 233 4.73 -13.42 -11.57
CA ILE A 233 3.60 -14.34 -11.44
C ILE A 233 2.82 -13.98 -10.17
N ARG A 234 1.50 -13.98 -10.26
CA ARG A 234 0.51 -13.88 -9.18
C ARG A 234 -0.67 -14.81 -9.48
N SER A 235 -1.59 -15.03 -8.52
CA SER A 235 -2.89 -15.63 -8.85
C SER A 235 -3.60 -14.77 -9.89
N ALA A 236 -4.47 -15.40 -10.67
CA ALA A 236 -5.39 -14.68 -11.53
C ALA A 236 -6.26 -13.70 -10.73
N THR A 237 -6.69 -14.08 -9.52
CA THR A 237 -7.47 -13.26 -8.59
C THR A 237 -6.71 -11.99 -8.18
N GLU A 238 -5.49 -12.12 -7.63
CA GLU A 238 -4.64 -10.98 -7.29
C GLU A 238 -4.39 -10.09 -8.51
N GLY A 239 -4.05 -10.71 -9.64
CA GLY A 239 -3.77 -10.01 -10.88
C GLY A 239 -4.97 -9.17 -11.34
N LEU A 240 -6.17 -9.74 -11.34
CA LEU A 240 -7.38 -9.02 -11.73
C LEU A 240 -7.71 -7.88 -10.77
N VAL A 241 -7.67 -8.11 -9.45
CA VAL A 241 -7.90 -7.07 -8.43
C VAL A 241 -6.90 -5.92 -8.61
N THR A 242 -5.63 -6.23 -8.86
CA THR A 242 -4.61 -5.22 -9.12
C THR A 242 -4.93 -4.38 -10.36
N LEU A 243 -5.34 -5.01 -11.45
CA LEU A 243 -5.72 -4.30 -12.68
C LEU A 243 -6.96 -3.43 -12.49
N GLU A 244 -7.92 -3.90 -11.72
CA GLU A 244 -9.12 -3.15 -11.38
C GLU A 244 -8.82 -1.90 -10.55
N ILE A 245 -7.99 -2.06 -9.51
CA ILE A 245 -7.49 -0.96 -8.68
C ILE A 245 -6.79 0.07 -9.58
N GLN A 246 -5.87 -0.36 -10.43
CA GLN A 246 -5.14 0.53 -11.34
C GLN A 246 -6.07 1.28 -12.28
N HIS A 247 -7.03 0.59 -12.90
CA HIS A 247 -8.00 1.23 -13.79
C HIS A 247 -8.81 2.31 -13.06
N GLY A 248 -9.28 2.02 -11.84
CA GLY A 248 -10.01 2.99 -11.01
C GLY A 248 -9.18 4.25 -10.72
N ILE A 249 -7.91 4.07 -10.35
CA ILE A 249 -6.98 5.18 -10.09
C ILE A 249 -6.78 6.03 -11.35
N TYR A 250 -6.42 5.41 -12.48
CA TYR A 250 -6.13 6.15 -13.71
C TYR A 250 -7.35 6.89 -14.23
N ARG A 251 -8.53 6.26 -14.17
CA ARG A 251 -9.81 6.89 -14.51
C ARG A 251 -10.06 8.14 -13.65
N PHE A 252 -9.91 8.00 -12.35
CA PHE A 252 -10.10 9.09 -11.38
C PHE A 252 -9.13 10.25 -11.62
N LEU A 253 -7.84 9.96 -11.71
CA LEU A 253 -6.81 10.97 -11.89
C LEU A 253 -6.94 11.70 -13.22
N LEU A 254 -7.27 10.98 -14.30
CA LEU A 254 -7.55 11.57 -15.59
C LEU A 254 -8.78 12.49 -15.55
N ALA A 255 -9.85 12.10 -14.85
CA ALA A 255 -11.03 12.93 -14.67
C ALA A 255 -10.70 14.22 -13.88
N CYS A 256 -9.96 14.10 -12.78
CA CYS A 256 -9.44 15.24 -12.01
C CYS A 256 -8.61 16.18 -12.87
N ALA A 257 -7.64 15.65 -13.63
CA ALA A 257 -6.79 16.46 -14.51
C ALA A 257 -7.61 17.23 -15.55
N LYS A 258 -8.57 16.58 -16.21
CA LYS A 258 -9.48 17.21 -17.18
C LYS A 258 -10.37 18.29 -16.55
N LEU A 259 -10.88 18.07 -15.33
CA LEU A 259 -11.68 19.07 -14.60
C LEU A 259 -10.85 20.28 -14.17
N ILE A 260 -9.59 20.09 -13.81
CA ILE A 260 -8.68 21.20 -13.47
C ILE A 260 -8.29 22.00 -14.73
N LEU A 261 -8.16 21.32 -15.87
CA LEU A 261 -7.81 21.88 -17.18
C LEU A 261 -9.02 22.08 -18.10
N HIS A 262 -10.19 22.37 -17.54
CA HIS A 262 -11.49 22.41 -18.23
C HIS A 262 -11.59 23.39 -19.41
N ASP A 263 -10.74 24.40 -19.47
CA ASP A 263 -10.63 25.42 -20.52
C ASP A 263 -9.60 25.07 -21.62
N ILE A 264 -8.82 24.01 -21.44
CA ILE A 264 -7.84 23.57 -22.43
C ILE A 264 -8.52 22.60 -23.40
N ASP A 265 -8.40 22.88 -24.70
CA ASP A 265 -8.91 21.99 -25.73
C ASP A 265 -8.27 20.58 -25.62
N PRO A 266 -9.06 19.48 -25.65
CA PRO A 266 -8.52 18.13 -25.49
C PRO A 266 -7.45 17.72 -26.51
N ALA A 267 -7.43 18.30 -27.72
CA ALA A 267 -6.40 18.01 -28.70
C ALA A 267 -5.03 18.54 -28.23
N MET A 268 -5.01 19.64 -27.47
CA MET A 268 -3.77 20.23 -26.96
C MET A 268 -3.05 19.32 -25.96
N PHE A 269 -3.74 18.36 -25.34
CA PHE A 269 -3.10 17.33 -24.50
C PHE A 269 -2.05 16.52 -25.26
N PHE A 270 -2.15 16.44 -26.59
CA PHE A 270 -1.18 15.75 -27.44
C PHE A 270 -0.35 16.70 -28.31
N LEU A 271 -0.94 17.82 -28.74
CA LEU A 271 -0.31 18.75 -29.67
C LEU A 271 0.60 19.79 -29.03
N ALA A 272 0.37 20.16 -27.76
CA ALA A 272 1.20 21.18 -27.10
C ALA A 272 2.66 20.69 -26.93
N PRO A 273 3.65 21.59 -26.91
CA PRO A 273 5.04 21.22 -26.67
C PRO A 273 5.23 20.68 -25.25
N HIS A 274 6.14 19.71 -25.09
CA HIS A 274 6.52 19.20 -23.77
C HIS A 274 7.15 20.32 -22.94
N GLN A 275 6.86 20.29 -21.63
CA GLN A 275 7.39 21.22 -20.66
C GLN A 275 8.33 20.48 -19.70
N PRO A 276 9.34 21.17 -19.14
CA PRO A 276 10.19 20.58 -18.11
C PRO A 276 9.37 20.17 -16.88
N GLU A 277 9.90 19.24 -16.08
CA GLU A 277 9.29 18.87 -14.80
C GLU A 277 9.26 20.08 -13.86
N PRO A 278 8.07 20.56 -13.47
CA PRO A 278 7.98 21.60 -12.46
C PRO A 278 8.32 21.02 -11.08
N GLU A 279 8.91 21.83 -10.23
CA GLU A 279 9.12 21.47 -8.83
C GLU A 279 7.78 21.21 -8.13
N MET A 280 7.73 20.15 -7.31
CA MET A 280 6.55 19.84 -6.53
C MET A 280 6.30 20.93 -5.47
N PRO A 281 5.05 21.43 -5.33
CA PRO A 281 4.76 22.44 -4.32
C PRO A 281 5.03 21.92 -2.92
N VAL A 282 5.91 22.60 -2.18
CA VAL A 282 6.20 22.28 -0.78
C VAL A 282 4.95 22.56 0.08
N PRO A 283 4.56 21.64 0.98
CA PRO A 283 3.54 21.94 1.98
C PRO A 283 3.93 23.20 2.77
N ARG A 284 2.97 24.09 3.03
CA ARG A 284 3.23 25.33 3.81
C ARG A 284 3.50 25.08 5.30
N THR A 285 3.50 23.83 5.74
CA THR A 285 3.72 23.47 7.14
C THR A 285 5.20 23.63 7.46
N THR A 286 5.52 24.57 8.33
CA THR A 286 6.82 24.72 9.00
C THR A 286 7.11 23.60 10.01
N GLU A 287 6.28 22.55 10.03
CA GLU A 287 6.40 21.40 10.90
C GLU A 287 7.29 20.37 10.21
N TRP A 288 8.29 19.88 10.95
CA TRP A 288 9.16 18.79 10.54
C TRP A 288 8.36 17.62 9.96
N ASP A 289 8.89 16.98 8.91
CA ASP A 289 8.31 15.77 8.31
C ASP A 289 8.17 14.67 9.36
N ASN A 290 7.00 14.59 9.98
CA ASN A 290 6.69 13.56 10.96
C ASN A 290 6.36 12.23 10.26
N VAL A 291 6.58 11.11 10.95
CA VAL A 291 6.39 9.76 10.42
C VAL A 291 4.97 9.57 9.85
N THR A 292 3.99 10.22 10.46
CA THR A 292 2.59 10.24 10.01
C THR A 292 2.42 10.92 8.65
N THR A 293 3.08 12.05 8.40
CA THR A 293 3.05 12.73 7.09
C THR A 293 3.73 11.87 6.03
N HIS A 294 4.90 11.28 6.35
CA HIS A 294 5.58 10.37 5.43
C HIS A 294 4.72 9.13 5.09
N ALA A 295 4.04 8.55 6.09
CA ALA A 295 3.14 7.41 5.88
C ALA A 295 1.93 7.77 5.00
N LEU A 296 1.34 8.96 5.22
CA LEU A 296 0.24 9.46 4.41
C LEU A 296 0.67 9.69 2.95
N GLU A 297 1.76 10.43 2.74
CA GLU A 297 2.27 10.75 1.40
C GLU A 297 2.74 9.51 0.63
N ALA A 298 3.19 8.45 1.33
CA ALA A 298 3.65 7.22 0.70
C ALA A 298 2.60 6.63 -0.25
N ALA A 299 1.31 6.73 0.08
CA ALA A 299 0.22 6.23 -0.76
C ALA A 299 0.09 6.97 -2.12
N TYR A 300 0.60 8.20 -2.20
CA TYR A 300 0.48 9.08 -3.35
C TYR A 300 1.79 9.23 -4.13
N LYS A 301 2.93 8.81 -3.57
CA LYS A 301 4.25 8.83 -4.20
C LYS A 301 4.58 7.52 -4.92
N ASN A 302 5.61 7.55 -5.76
CA ASN A 302 6.18 6.35 -6.36
C ASN A 302 6.65 5.39 -5.25
N PRO A 303 6.56 4.07 -5.45
CA PRO A 303 7.13 3.10 -4.52
C PRO A 303 8.59 3.43 -4.24
N GLN A 304 8.96 3.52 -2.97
CA GLN A 304 10.33 3.85 -2.60
C GLN A 304 11.26 2.73 -3.05
N LYS A 305 12.33 3.11 -3.75
CA LYS A 305 13.44 2.20 -4.01
C LYS A 305 14.19 1.96 -2.71
N LEU A 306 14.79 0.78 -2.59
CA LEU A 306 15.70 0.47 -1.49
C LEU A 306 16.81 1.55 -1.44
N ASN A 307 16.87 2.29 -0.35
CA ASN A 307 17.90 3.29 -0.11
C ASN A 307 18.82 2.77 1.00
N LEU A 308 19.91 2.12 0.60
CA LEU A 308 20.88 1.52 1.50
C LEU A 308 21.55 2.57 2.39
N GLU A 309 21.81 3.76 1.87
CA GLU A 309 22.41 4.86 2.64
C GLU A 309 21.48 5.32 3.77
N ARG A 310 20.19 5.50 3.47
CA ARG A 310 19.20 5.83 4.50
C ARG A 310 19.08 4.72 5.54
N LEU A 311 19.09 3.46 5.11
CA LEU A 311 19.06 2.33 6.04
C LEU A 311 20.29 2.30 6.94
N LYS A 312 21.47 2.55 6.38
CA LYS A 312 22.72 2.65 7.13
C LYS A 312 22.66 3.77 8.17
N MET A 313 22.24 4.98 7.78
CA MET A 313 22.05 6.09 8.72
C MET A 313 21.06 5.74 9.84
N LEU A 314 19.96 5.04 9.55
CA LEU A 314 18.99 4.62 10.56
C LEU A 314 19.57 3.57 11.51
N VAL A 315 20.35 2.60 10.98
CA VAL A 315 21.02 1.57 11.77
C VAL A 315 22.09 2.20 12.67
N GLU A 316 22.94 3.07 12.14
CA GLU A 316 23.95 3.80 12.90
C GLU A 316 23.29 4.66 13.98
N GLY A 317 22.21 5.37 13.65
CA GLY A 317 21.43 6.14 14.63
C GLY A 317 20.86 5.26 15.75
N ARG A 318 20.34 4.06 15.43
CA ARG A 318 19.84 3.10 16.43
C ARG A 318 20.97 2.53 17.30
N ARG A 319 22.11 2.21 16.70
CA ARG A 319 23.32 1.78 17.40
C ARG A 319 23.79 2.85 18.39
N SER A 320 23.96 4.09 17.93
CA SER A 320 24.37 5.22 18.80
C SER A 320 23.35 5.50 19.91
N ALA A 321 22.05 5.36 19.65
CA ALA A 321 21.04 5.52 20.69
C ALA A 321 21.13 4.40 21.74
N ALA A 322 21.36 3.15 21.31
CA ALA A 322 21.52 2.01 22.21
C ALA A 322 22.81 2.11 23.04
N GLU A 323 23.89 2.60 22.43
CA GLU A 323 25.15 2.88 23.12
C GLU A 323 24.98 3.97 24.18
N GLY A 324 24.38 5.10 23.82
CA GLY A 324 24.04 6.18 24.75
C GLY A 324 23.15 5.70 25.90
N HIS A 325 22.18 4.84 25.61
CA HIS A 325 21.31 4.22 26.61
C HIS A 325 22.11 3.37 27.63
N ILE A 326 23.09 2.58 27.19
CA ILE A 326 23.98 1.82 28.08
C ILE A 326 24.83 2.75 28.94
N TYR A 327 25.39 3.82 28.37
CA TYR A 327 26.15 4.80 29.14
C TYR A 327 25.29 5.43 30.24
N SER A 328 24.07 5.87 29.92
CA SER A 328 23.15 6.42 30.92
C SER A 328 22.77 5.42 32.01
N LEU A 329 22.58 4.14 31.68
CA LEU A 329 22.31 3.08 32.67
C LEU A 329 23.50 2.84 33.62
N LYS A 330 24.74 3.05 33.16
CA LYS A 330 25.96 2.86 33.96
C LYS A 330 26.31 4.07 34.81
N GLU A 331 26.12 5.27 34.26
CA GLU A 331 26.64 6.52 34.82
C GLU A 331 25.63 7.27 35.69
N ASP A 332 24.31 7.12 35.46
CA ASP A 332 23.27 7.81 36.20
C ASP A 332 22.35 6.83 36.97
N PRO A 333 22.51 6.74 38.31
CA PRO A 333 21.63 5.92 39.16
C PRO A 333 20.16 6.31 39.09
N SER A 334 19.84 7.59 38.86
CA SER A 334 18.45 8.07 38.76
C SER A 334 17.81 7.59 37.45
N TYR A 335 18.55 7.69 36.34
CA TYR A 335 18.13 7.13 35.06
C TYR A 335 17.89 5.61 35.15
N PHE A 336 18.82 4.88 35.77
CA PHE A 336 18.68 3.44 35.98
C PHE A 336 17.40 3.09 36.76
N ILE A 337 17.15 3.76 37.88
CA ILE A 337 15.95 3.51 38.70
C ILE A 337 14.66 3.79 37.91
N ASN A 338 14.62 4.90 37.17
CA ASN A 338 13.46 5.26 36.37
C ASN A 338 13.21 4.25 35.23
N HIS A 339 14.27 3.86 34.51
CA HIS A 339 14.15 2.89 33.44
C HIS A 339 13.65 1.51 33.93
N VAL A 340 14.16 1.01 35.06
CA VAL A 340 13.70 -0.25 35.67
C VAL A 340 12.23 -0.17 36.12
N ARG A 341 11.78 1.01 36.60
CA ARG A 341 10.37 1.25 36.95
C ARG A 341 9.47 1.27 35.73
N GLU A 342 9.86 1.96 34.66
CA GLU A 342 9.11 1.97 33.39
C GLU A 342 9.00 0.56 32.79
N TRP A 343 10.12 -0.17 32.73
CA TRP A 343 10.15 -1.54 32.20
C TRP A 343 9.23 -2.47 33.01
N ARG A 344 9.15 -2.27 34.34
CA ARG A 344 8.21 -2.97 35.21
C ARG A 344 6.76 -2.64 34.91
N GLU A 345 6.42 -1.36 34.75
CA GLU A 345 5.06 -0.88 34.51
C GLU A 345 4.52 -1.35 33.15
N HIS A 346 5.40 -1.55 32.18
CA HIS A 346 5.05 -1.98 30.82
C HIS A 346 5.25 -3.48 30.54
N SER A 347 5.75 -4.26 31.51
CA SER A 347 5.90 -5.70 31.35
C SER A 347 4.55 -6.42 31.37
N ASP A 348 4.32 -7.24 30.35
CA ASP A 348 3.16 -8.12 30.19
C ASP A 348 3.04 -9.20 31.29
N ARG A 349 4.11 -9.43 32.05
CA ARG A 349 4.17 -10.42 33.14
C ARG A 349 3.51 -9.96 34.43
N PHE A 350 3.34 -8.65 34.64
CA PHE A 350 2.60 -8.13 35.79
C PHE A 350 1.18 -7.79 35.32
N LYS A 351 0.17 -8.40 35.95
CA LYS A 351 -1.24 -8.12 35.61
C LYS A 351 -1.48 -6.61 35.71
N ARG A 352 -2.00 -6.01 34.62
CA ARG A 352 -2.48 -4.63 34.63
C ARG A 352 -3.66 -4.52 35.60
N GLY A 353 -3.40 -4.05 36.82
CA GLY A 353 -4.39 -3.82 37.87
C GLY A 353 -3.82 -3.98 39.28
N LYS A 354 -4.00 -2.93 40.09
CA LYS A 354 -3.82 -2.74 41.56
C LYS A 354 -2.67 -3.39 42.35
N ASP A 355 -1.91 -4.36 41.85
CA ASP A 355 -0.84 -5.03 42.61
C ASP A 355 0.51 -4.98 41.88
N VAL A 356 1.02 -3.77 41.60
CA VAL A 356 2.43 -3.60 41.20
C VAL A 356 3.29 -3.81 42.45
N CYS A 357 3.94 -4.97 42.60
CA CYS A 357 4.43 -5.43 43.92
C CYS A 357 5.46 -4.58 44.67
N PHE A 358 6.28 -3.66 44.15
CA PHE A 358 7.44 -3.01 44.85
C PHE A 358 8.42 -3.84 45.73
N CYS A 359 8.17 -5.13 45.95
CA CYS A 359 8.94 -6.01 46.79
C CYS A 359 10.33 -6.31 46.19
N PHE A 360 11.31 -6.52 47.07
CA PHE A 360 12.70 -6.84 46.70
C PHE A 360 12.80 -8.05 45.76
N GLY A 361 11.95 -9.07 45.95
CA GLY A 361 11.89 -10.24 45.07
C GLY A 361 11.56 -9.90 43.61
N CYS A 362 10.59 -9.02 43.37
CA CYS A 362 10.29 -8.55 42.02
C CYS A 362 11.43 -7.71 41.43
N ALA A 363 12.07 -6.86 42.24
CA ALA A 363 13.21 -6.06 41.77
C ALA A 363 14.39 -6.95 41.32
N LYS A 364 14.62 -8.08 42.02
CA LYS A 364 15.64 -9.07 41.67
C LYS A 364 15.40 -9.71 40.30
N ASP A 365 14.15 -9.86 39.87
CA ASP A 365 13.82 -10.45 38.57
C ASP A 365 13.78 -9.43 37.43
N ILE A 366 13.33 -8.20 37.71
CA ILE A 366 13.12 -7.15 36.71
C ILE A 366 14.44 -6.48 36.32
N ALA A 367 15.24 -6.07 37.30
CA ALA A 367 16.42 -5.26 37.02
C ALA A 367 17.44 -5.97 36.11
N PRO A 368 17.77 -7.26 36.31
CA PRO A 368 18.68 -7.97 35.40
C PRO A 368 18.13 -8.08 33.98
N ARG A 369 16.82 -8.21 33.80
CA ARG A 369 16.18 -8.32 32.48
C ARG A 369 16.17 -7.00 31.75
N ALA A 370 15.82 -5.91 32.43
CA ALA A 370 15.88 -4.57 31.84
C ALA A 370 17.30 -4.25 31.35
N VAL A 371 18.31 -4.60 32.14
CA VAL A 371 19.72 -4.49 31.74
C VAL A 371 20.04 -5.44 30.57
N GLN A 372 19.63 -6.71 30.65
CA GLN A 372 19.87 -7.67 29.58
C GLN A 372 19.27 -7.21 28.24
N ASP A 373 18.05 -6.68 28.22
CA ASP A 373 17.40 -6.15 27.03
C ASP A 373 18.19 -4.98 26.44
N ALA A 374 18.64 -4.02 27.28
CA ALA A 374 19.43 -2.88 26.83
C ALA A 374 20.75 -3.31 26.16
N PHE A 375 21.48 -4.24 26.79
CA PHE A 375 22.74 -4.77 26.23
C PHE A 375 22.52 -5.63 24.99
N THR A 376 21.45 -6.44 24.97
CA THR A 376 21.09 -7.25 23.79
C THR A 376 20.74 -6.36 22.61
N ALA A 377 19.98 -5.29 22.83
CA ALA A 377 19.64 -4.32 21.80
C ALA A 377 20.90 -3.68 21.21
N PHE A 378 21.86 -3.26 22.05
CA PHE A 378 23.12 -2.71 21.56
C PHE A 378 23.92 -3.72 20.74
N LEU A 379 24.11 -4.95 21.23
CA LEU A 379 24.81 -6.01 20.49
C LEU A 379 24.19 -6.25 19.11
N VAL A 380 22.85 -6.37 19.04
CA VAL A 380 22.14 -6.58 17.78
C VAL A 380 22.35 -5.41 16.82
N TRP A 381 22.24 -4.16 17.28
CA TRP A 381 22.45 -3.01 16.41
C TRP A 381 23.93 -2.82 16.01
N ASP A 382 24.87 -3.19 16.87
CA ASP A 382 26.31 -3.21 16.57
C ASP A 382 26.62 -4.21 15.44
N ASP A 383 26.13 -5.45 15.58
CA ASP A 383 26.28 -6.52 14.58
C ASP A 383 25.66 -6.11 13.23
N ILE A 384 24.44 -5.58 13.22
CA ILE A 384 23.78 -5.12 11.99
C ILE A 384 24.58 -3.97 11.34
N SER A 385 25.08 -3.03 12.15
CA SER A 385 25.90 -1.92 11.66
C SER A 385 27.20 -2.40 11.01
N ASN A 386 27.81 -3.47 11.54
CA ASN A 386 29.04 -4.06 11.03
C ASN A 386 28.81 -4.97 9.81
N LEU A 387 27.59 -5.45 9.58
CA LEU A 387 27.21 -6.22 8.39
C LEU A 387 26.89 -5.33 7.17
N ALA A 388 26.44 -4.09 7.41
CA ALA A 388 26.08 -3.14 6.35
C ALA A 388 27.19 -2.81 5.32
N PRO A 389 28.50 -2.83 5.64
CA PRO A 389 29.57 -2.56 4.66
C PRO A 389 29.80 -3.68 3.63
N ILE A 390 29.34 -4.92 3.89
CA ILE A 390 29.80 -6.10 3.13
C ILE A 390 29.05 -6.31 1.79
N ASN A 391 27.94 -5.60 1.55
CA ASN A 391 27.08 -5.83 0.38
C ASN A 391 27.09 -4.71 -0.68
N SER A 392 27.82 -3.61 -0.51
CA SER A 392 27.88 -2.55 -1.52
C SER A 392 28.79 -2.88 -2.71
N GLU A 393 29.76 -3.79 -2.55
CA GLU A 393 30.72 -4.15 -3.62
C GLU A 393 30.27 -5.33 -4.49
N ARG A 394 29.15 -6.01 -4.17
CA ARG A 394 28.66 -7.16 -4.93
C ARG A 394 27.51 -6.85 -5.90
N PHE A 395 27.08 -5.59 -5.98
CA PHE A 395 25.93 -5.17 -6.79
C PHE A 395 26.21 -3.93 -7.67
N THR A 396 27.46 -3.67 -8.04
CA THR A 396 27.78 -2.75 -9.17
C THR A 396 27.77 -3.46 -10.50
#